data_AF-A0A7S1DIM9-F1
#
_entry.id   AF-A0A7S1DIM9-F1
#
_cell.length_a   1.000
_cell.length_b   1.000
_cell.length_c   1.000
_cell.angle_alpha   90.00
_cell.angle_beta   90.00
_cell.angle_gamma   90.00
#
_symmetry.space_group_name_H-M   'P 1'
#
loop_
_entity.id
_entity.type
_entity.pdbx_description
1 polymer ?
#
loop_
_entity_poly.entity_id
_entity_poly.type
_entity_poly.pdbx_seq_one_letter_code
_entity_poly.pdbx_strand_id
1 'polypeptide(L)'
;DQSELLQLHIENGGGDESTLGVLWFQWVAAFYFAITTMSTIGFGDITADSANERVVASVCMVLGCVFFAMLTGTITRVLSNQTASQVRFDDMVDELTQYMESRNVPREVRFKVLNFYMLRFPTMKIFDETAILN
;
A
#
# COMPACT_ATOMS: atom_id res chain seq x y z
N ASP A 1 -7.84 63.26 -1.26
CA ASP A 1 -8.37 62.48 -0.13
C ASP A 1 -9.36 61.40 -0.61
N GLN A 2 -8.85 60.42 -1.37
CA GLN A 2 -9.53 59.21 -1.88
C GLN A 2 -8.48 58.28 -2.51
N SER A 3 -7.45 58.86 -3.14
CA SER A 3 -6.27 58.15 -3.67
C SER A 3 -5.33 57.59 -2.58
N GLU A 4 -5.19 58.27 -1.44
CA GLU A 4 -4.38 57.77 -0.32
C GLU A 4 -5.10 56.67 0.49
N LEU A 5 -6.44 56.69 0.57
CA LEU A 5 -7.22 55.64 1.22
C LEU A 5 -7.30 54.35 0.40
N LEU A 6 -7.23 54.43 -0.94
CA LEU A 6 -7.13 53.25 -1.82
C LEU A 6 -5.73 52.62 -1.78
N GLN A 7 -4.67 53.40 -1.57
CA GLN A 7 -3.33 52.85 -1.38
C GLN A 7 -3.18 52.17 -0.01
N LEU A 8 -3.77 52.74 1.05
CA LEU A 8 -3.81 52.11 2.38
C LEU A 8 -4.59 50.79 2.42
N HIS A 9 -5.60 50.59 1.58
CA HIS A 9 -6.36 49.33 1.50
C HIS A 9 -5.63 48.23 0.70
N ILE A 10 -4.84 48.62 -0.30
CA ILE A 10 -3.99 47.68 -1.06
C ILE A 10 -2.75 47.27 -0.24
N GLU A 11 -2.25 48.15 0.63
CA GLU A 11 -1.07 47.87 1.46
C GLU A 11 -1.38 47.01 2.70
N ASN A 12 -2.59 47.10 3.28
CA ASN A 12 -2.92 46.38 4.54
C ASN A 12 -3.85 45.15 4.41
N GLY A 13 -4.32 44.76 3.21
CA GLY A 13 -5.34 43.71 3.08
C GLY A 13 -5.12 42.63 2.02
N GLY A 14 -4.09 42.71 1.17
CA GLY A 14 -3.94 41.83 0.00
C GLY A 14 -2.78 40.83 0.04
N GLY A 15 -1.90 40.91 1.04
CA GLY A 15 -0.68 40.10 1.10
C GLY A 15 -0.92 38.65 1.55
N ASP A 16 -1.79 38.43 2.53
CA ASP A 16 -1.87 37.13 3.20
C ASP A 16 -2.76 36.13 2.45
N GLU A 17 -3.91 36.56 1.93
CA GLU A 17 -4.81 35.67 1.16
C GLU A 17 -4.19 35.22 -0.18
N SER A 18 -3.44 36.11 -0.83
CA SER A 18 -2.71 35.77 -2.05
C SER A 18 -1.54 34.83 -1.75
N THR A 19 -0.77 35.10 -0.69
CA THR A 19 0.35 34.25 -0.24
C THR A 19 -0.11 32.84 0.12
N LEU A 20 -1.22 32.69 0.84
CA LEU A 20 -1.82 31.38 1.14
C LEU A 20 -2.16 30.60 -0.13
N GLY A 21 -2.68 31.29 -1.15
CA GLY A 21 -2.90 30.70 -2.48
C GLY A 21 -1.59 30.21 -3.11
N VAL A 22 -0.56 31.05 -3.14
CA VAL A 22 0.75 30.67 -3.74
C VAL A 22 1.39 29.49 -3.00
N LEU A 23 1.32 29.49 -1.67
CA LEU A 23 1.81 28.40 -0.84
C LEU A 23 1.07 27.10 -1.15
N TRP A 24 -0.26 27.13 -1.21
CA TRP A 24 -1.06 25.96 -1.59
C TRP A 24 -0.61 25.37 -2.94
N PHE A 25 -0.43 26.21 -3.96
CA PHE A 25 0.04 25.74 -5.26
C PHE A 25 1.44 25.12 -5.19
N GLN A 26 2.35 25.68 -4.38
CA GLN A 26 3.69 25.12 -4.17
C GLN A 26 3.64 23.75 -3.47
N TRP A 27 2.79 23.58 -2.46
CA TRP A 27 2.59 22.30 -1.79
C TRP A 27 2.04 21.25 -2.75
N VAL A 28 1.00 21.59 -3.51
CA VAL A 28 0.40 20.69 -4.50
C VAL A 28 1.41 20.30 -5.58
N ALA A 29 2.19 21.26 -6.09
CA ALA A 29 3.24 21.00 -7.08
C ALA A 29 4.34 20.07 -6.54
N ALA A 30 4.76 20.26 -5.29
CA ALA A 30 5.74 19.39 -4.63
C ALA A 30 5.21 17.96 -4.44
N PHE A 31 3.96 17.80 -4.00
CA PHE A 31 3.31 16.50 -3.89
C PHE A 31 3.15 15.81 -5.24
N TYR A 32 2.74 16.56 -6.26
CA TYR A 32 2.63 16.05 -7.62
C TYR A 32 3.98 15.57 -8.16
N PHE A 33 5.06 16.35 -7.98
CA PHE A 33 6.42 15.95 -8.35
C PHE A 33 6.86 14.67 -7.60
N ALA A 34 6.57 14.56 -6.31
CA ALA A 34 6.89 13.39 -5.51
C ALA A 34 6.14 12.13 -5.98
N ILE A 35 4.82 12.24 -6.22
CA ILE A 35 3.97 11.12 -6.64
C ILE A 35 4.32 10.64 -8.06
N THR A 36 4.51 11.56 -9.01
CA THR A 36 4.88 11.21 -10.39
C THR A 36 6.24 10.55 -10.48
N THR A 37 7.18 10.99 -9.63
CA THR A 37 8.49 10.36 -9.46
C THR A 37 8.39 8.97 -8.83
N MET A 38 7.68 8.83 -7.69
CA MET A 38 7.49 7.54 -7.01
C MET A 38 6.79 6.52 -7.92
N SER A 39 5.80 6.96 -8.68
CA SER A 39 5.03 6.11 -9.58
C SER A 39 5.77 5.81 -10.88
N THR A 40 7.00 6.31 -11.05
CA THR A 40 7.83 6.19 -12.26
C THR A 40 7.17 6.75 -13.54
N ILE A 41 6.15 7.61 -13.40
CA ILE A 41 5.47 8.24 -14.54
C ILE A 41 6.37 9.32 -15.14
N GLY A 42 6.90 10.21 -14.28
CA GLY A 42 7.94 11.17 -14.64
C GLY A 42 7.62 12.05 -15.86
N PHE A 43 6.53 12.82 -15.83
CA PHE A 43 6.14 13.71 -16.94
C PHE A 43 7.21 14.75 -17.31
N GLY A 44 8.06 15.15 -16.35
CA GLY A 44 9.19 16.05 -16.59
C GLY A 44 8.80 17.54 -16.73
N ASP A 45 7.61 17.91 -16.28
CA ASP A 45 7.08 19.27 -16.24
C ASP A 45 7.65 20.11 -15.08
N ILE A 46 7.98 19.47 -13.96
CA ILE A 46 8.72 20.10 -12.85
C ILE A 46 10.14 19.54 -12.85
N THR A 47 11.12 20.41 -13.12
CA THR A 47 12.54 20.04 -13.18
C THR A 47 13.38 20.96 -12.30
N ALA A 48 14.49 20.41 -11.79
CA ALA A 48 15.49 21.19 -11.08
C ALA A 48 16.44 21.83 -12.11
N ASP A 49 16.48 23.16 -12.16
CA ASP A 49 17.37 23.88 -13.07
C ASP A 49 18.78 24.02 -12.50
N SER A 50 18.90 24.19 -11.18
CA SER A 50 20.20 24.31 -10.52
C SER A 50 20.86 22.96 -10.25
N ALA A 51 22.19 22.90 -10.36
CA ALA A 51 22.97 21.69 -10.07
C ALA A 51 22.75 21.19 -8.63
N ASN A 52 22.63 22.12 -7.66
CA ASN A 52 22.39 21.76 -6.26
C ASN A 52 20.98 21.20 -6.04
N GLU A 53 19.98 21.78 -6.69
CA GLU A 53 18.59 21.31 -6.63
C GLU A 53 18.46 19.91 -7.25
N ARG A 54 19.18 19.63 -8.33
CA ARG A 54 19.21 18.29 -8.94
C ARG A 54 19.75 17.21 -8.00
N VAL A 55 20.79 17.54 -7.24
CA VAL A 55 21.37 16.60 -6.26
C VAL A 55 20.37 16.32 -5.14
N VAL A 56 19.76 17.36 -4.57
CA VAL A 56 18.76 17.21 -3.51
C VAL A 56 17.55 16.43 -4.02
N ALA A 57 17.03 16.78 -5.20
CA ALA A 57 15.92 16.07 -5.83
C ALA A 57 16.26 14.59 -5.99
N SER A 58 17.41 14.26 -6.58
CA SER A 58 17.86 12.88 -6.80
C SER A 58 17.94 12.06 -5.51
N VAL A 59 18.48 12.64 -4.43
CA VAL A 59 18.52 11.98 -3.11
C VAL A 59 17.11 11.72 -2.59
N CYS A 60 16.20 12.69 -2.70
CA CYS A 60 14.80 12.52 -2.34
C CYS A 60 14.11 11.43 -3.18
N MET A 61 14.41 11.31 -4.48
CA MET A 61 13.87 10.23 -5.32
C MET A 61 14.30 8.85 -4.82
N VAL A 62 15.58 8.68 -4.48
CA VAL A 62 16.13 7.41 -3.97
C VAL A 62 15.49 7.04 -2.63
N LEU A 63 15.38 7.99 -1.70
CA LEU A 63 14.71 7.76 -0.41
C LEU A 63 13.23 7.40 -0.59
N GLY A 64 12.53 8.10 -1.49
CA GLY A 64 11.13 7.80 -1.82
C GLY A 64 10.96 6.40 -2.41
N CYS A 65 11.89 5.97 -3.28
CA CYS A 65 11.89 4.62 -3.85
C CYS A 65 12.08 3.53 -2.78
N VAL A 66 13.05 3.73 -1.88
CA VAL A 66 13.31 2.80 -0.77
C VAL A 66 12.11 2.71 0.18
N PHE A 67 11.49 3.85 0.52
CA PHE A 67 10.26 3.88 1.32
C PHE A 67 9.12 3.12 0.64
N PHE A 68 8.90 3.37 -0.65
CA PHE A 68 7.86 2.71 -1.42
C PHE A 68 8.07 1.19 -1.47
N ALA A 69 9.30 0.73 -1.71
CA ALA A 69 9.63 -0.69 -1.71
C ALA A 69 9.31 -1.38 -0.37
N MET A 70 9.63 -0.72 0.76
CA MET A 70 9.28 -1.22 2.09
C MET A 70 7.76 -1.26 2.33
N LEU A 71 7.05 -0.23 1.89
CA LEU A 71 5.59 -0.17 1.97
C LEU A 71 4.95 -1.31 1.19
N THR A 72 5.33 -1.48 -0.08
CA THR A 72 4.85 -2.59 -0.92
C THR A 72 5.19 -3.94 -0.30
N GLY A 73 6.42 -4.13 0.20
CA GLY A 73 6.80 -5.36 0.89
C GLY A 73 5.93 -5.64 2.12
N THR A 74 5.57 -4.62 2.88
CA THR A 74 4.68 -4.75 4.05
C THR A 74 3.26 -5.13 3.62
N ILE A 75 2.73 -4.49 2.57
CA ILE A 75 1.42 -4.83 1.98
C ILE A 75 1.42 -6.29 1.51
N THR A 76 2.44 -6.71 0.76
CA THR A 76 2.59 -8.10 0.31
C THR A 76 2.64 -9.07 1.49
N ARG A 77 3.33 -8.74 2.58
CA ARG A 77 3.37 -9.58 3.78
C ARG A 77 1.99 -9.70 4.44
N VAL A 78 1.22 -8.63 4.52
CA VAL A 78 -0.15 -8.66 5.07
C VAL A 78 -1.05 -9.52 4.20
N LEU A 79 -1.02 -9.32 2.87
CA LEU A 79 -1.80 -10.14 1.93
C LEU A 79 -1.38 -11.61 2.00
N SER A 80 -0.08 -11.88 1.95
CA SER A 80 0.46 -13.23 2.06
C SER A 80 0.08 -13.88 3.38
N ASN A 81 0.08 -13.16 4.51
CA ASN A 81 -0.33 -13.72 5.79
C ASN A 81 -1.84 -14.06 5.83
N GLN A 82 -2.70 -13.24 5.24
CA GLN A 82 -4.13 -13.53 5.13
C GLN A 82 -4.41 -14.69 4.18
N THR A 83 -3.69 -14.77 3.07
CA THR A 83 -3.85 -15.82 2.05
C THR A 83 -3.17 -17.13 2.46
N ALA A 84 -2.06 -17.11 3.19
CA ALA A 84 -1.29 -18.31 3.54
C ALA A 84 -2.10 -19.30 4.40
N SER A 85 -2.94 -18.80 5.31
CA SER A 85 -3.84 -19.64 6.10
C SER A 85 -4.87 -20.36 5.22
N GLN A 86 -5.43 -19.65 4.24
CA GLN A 86 -6.42 -20.20 3.31
C GLN A 86 -5.78 -21.14 2.29
N VAL A 87 -4.63 -20.78 1.71
CA VAL A 87 -3.89 -21.62 0.77
C VAL A 87 -3.50 -22.94 1.41
N ARG A 88 -2.98 -22.94 2.64
CA ARG A 88 -2.67 -24.19 3.36
C ARG A 88 -3.89 -25.08 3.58
N PHE A 89 -5.05 -24.48 3.78
CA PHE A 89 -6.29 -25.22 3.96
C PHE A 89 -6.77 -25.83 2.64
N ASP A 90 -6.73 -25.05 1.56
CA ASP A 90 -7.07 -25.52 0.22
C ASP A 90 -6.14 -26.67 -0.18
N ASP A 91 -4.83 -26.53 0.04
CA ASP A 91 -3.83 -27.58 -0.21
C ASP A 91 -4.14 -28.87 0.59
N MET A 92 -4.47 -28.74 1.88
CA MET A 92 -4.85 -29.88 2.73
C MET A 92 -6.13 -30.57 2.25
N VAL A 93 -7.14 -29.78 1.84
CA VAL A 93 -8.41 -30.29 1.34
C VAL A 93 -8.20 -31.05 0.03
N ASP A 94 -7.34 -30.55 -0.84
CA ASP A 94 -6.97 -31.21 -2.09
C ASP A 94 -6.23 -32.54 -1.82
N GLU A 95 -5.24 -32.56 -0.92
CA GLU A 95 -4.53 -33.77 -0.53
C GLU A 95 -5.47 -34.82 0.07
N LEU A 96 -6.36 -34.41 0.98
CA LEU A 96 -7.34 -35.30 1.59
C LEU A 96 -8.30 -35.88 0.54
N THR A 97 -8.74 -35.04 -0.40
CA THR A 97 -9.60 -35.47 -1.50
C THR A 97 -8.91 -36.51 -2.36
N GLN A 98 -7.65 -36.28 -2.73
CA GLN A 98 -6.84 -37.21 -3.49
C GLN A 98 -6.61 -38.53 -2.75
N TYR A 99 -6.35 -38.48 -1.44
CA TYR A 99 -6.23 -39.69 -0.61
C TYR A 99 -7.54 -40.50 -0.61
N MET A 100 -8.68 -39.84 -0.45
CA MET A 100 -9.99 -40.51 -0.50
C MET A 100 -10.31 -41.08 -1.89
N GLU A 101 -9.79 -40.50 -2.97
CA GLU A 101 -9.90 -41.07 -4.33
C GLU A 101 -9.09 -42.35 -4.47
N SER A 102 -7.84 -42.33 -4.01
CA SER A 102 -6.96 -43.50 -4.08
C SER A 102 -7.53 -44.72 -3.34
N ARG A 103 -8.29 -44.49 -2.26
CA ARG A 103 -8.89 -45.54 -1.43
C ARG A 103 -10.31 -45.94 -1.85
N ASN A 104 -10.83 -45.42 -2.97
CA ASN A 104 -12.20 -45.68 -3.44
C ASN A 104 -13.26 -45.41 -2.36
N VAL A 105 -13.10 -44.33 -1.58
CA VAL A 105 -14.06 -43.95 -0.55
C VAL A 105 -15.37 -43.50 -1.22
N PRO A 106 -16.54 -44.02 -0.79
CA PRO A 106 -17.83 -43.58 -1.32
C PRO A 106 -18.05 -42.06 -1.17
N ARG A 107 -18.63 -41.42 -2.19
CA ARG A 107 -18.86 -39.95 -2.23
C ARG A 107 -19.55 -39.41 -0.98
N GLU A 108 -20.45 -40.18 -0.40
CA GLU A 108 -21.22 -39.80 0.79
C GLU A 108 -20.35 -39.63 2.04
N VAL A 109 -19.35 -40.49 2.21
CA VAL A 109 -18.39 -40.41 3.32
C VAL A 109 -17.40 -39.28 3.06
N ARG A 110 -16.95 -39.11 1.81
CA ARG A 110 -16.09 -37.98 1.41
C ARG A 110 -16.75 -36.64 1.74
N PHE A 111 -18.02 -36.46 1.39
CA PHE A 111 -18.73 -35.22 1.63
C PHE A 111 -18.86 -34.92 3.12
N LYS A 112 -19.12 -35.93 3.96
CA LYS A 112 -19.17 -35.78 5.42
C LYS A 112 -17.83 -35.35 6.00
N VAL A 113 -16.73 -35.96 5.53
CA VAL A 113 -15.37 -35.63 5.98
C VAL A 113 -15.01 -34.20 5.58
N LEU A 114 -15.18 -33.83 4.31
CA LEU A 114 -14.88 -32.47 3.83
C LEU A 114 -15.72 -31.40 4.55
N ASN A 115 -17.02 -31.65 4.73
CA ASN A 115 -17.91 -30.74 5.43
C ASN A 115 -17.50 -30.56 6.91
N PHE A 116 -17.05 -31.63 7.58
CA PHE A 116 -16.53 -31.53 8.94
C PHE A 116 -15.30 -30.62 9.02
N TYR A 117 -14.34 -30.77 8.10
CA TYR A 117 -13.13 -29.93 8.07
C TYR A 117 -13.43 -28.47 7.67
N MET A 118 -14.31 -28.22 6.70
CA MET A 118 -14.72 -26.87 6.28
C MET A 118 -15.42 -26.10 7.39
N LEU A 119 -16.31 -26.74 8.17
CA LEU A 119 -16.98 -26.11 9.31
C LEU A 119 -16.03 -25.84 10.47
N ARG A 120 -14.98 -26.64 10.62
CA ARG A 120 -14.05 -26.56 11.73
C ARG A 120 -12.90 -25.57 11.48
N PHE A 121 -12.59 -25.26 10.22
CA PHE A 121 -11.50 -24.37 9.81
C PHE A 121 -11.55 -22.94 10.39
N PRO A 122 -12.70 -22.21 10.41
CA PRO A 122 -12.75 -20.86 10.98
C PRO A 122 -12.46 -20.83 12.49
N THR A 123 -12.60 -21.97 13.17
CA THR A 123 -12.45 -22.10 14.63
C THR A 123 -11.11 -22.74 15.04
N MET A 124 -10.47 -23.52 14.17
CA MET A 124 -9.16 -24.10 14.46
C MET A 124 -8.06 -23.09 14.17
N LYS A 125 -7.47 -22.55 15.23
CA LYS A 125 -6.13 -21.97 15.15
C LYS A 125 -5.18 -23.08 14.69
N ILE A 126 -4.60 -22.90 13.51
CA ILE A 126 -3.70 -23.82 12.79
C ILE A 126 -2.31 -23.83 13.47
N PHE A 127 -2.25 -24.16 14.75
CA PHE A 127 -0.97 -24.37 15.43
C PHE A 127 -0.71 -25.88 15.49
N ASP A 128 0.29 -26.29 14.74
CA ASP A 128 0.88 -27.61 14.83
C ASP A 128 1.73 -27.67 16.11
N GLU A 129 1.13 -28.10 17.21
CA GLU A 129 1.81 -28.18 18.53
C GLU A 129 3.04 -29.10 18.48
N THR A 130 3.05 -30.10 17.60
CA THR A 130 4.19 -31.01 17.39
C THR A 130 5.37 -30.35 16.68
N ALA A 131 5.13 -29.34 15.83
CA ALA A 131 6.20 -28.56 15.20
C ALA A 131 6.84 -27.52 16.14
N ILE A 132 6.18 -27.16 17.24
CA ILE A 132 6.67 -26.16 18.21
C ILE A 132 7.49 -26.81 19.33
N LEU A 133 7.28 -28.10 19.60
CA LEU A 133 7.84 -28.82 20.74
C LEU A 133 9.12 -29.62 20.44
N ASN A 134 9.72 -29.46 19.25
CA ASN A 134 10.94 -30.18 18.85
C ASN A 134 12.06 -29.21 18.43
#